data_AF-A0A6P8D6M6-F1
#
_entry.id   AF-A0A6P8D6M6-F1
#
_cell.length_a   1.000
_cell.length_b   1.000
_cell.length_c   1.000
_cell.angle_alpha   90.00
_cell.angle_beta   90.00
_cell.angle_gamma   90.00
#
_symmetry.space_group_name_H-M   'P 1'
#
loop_
_entity.id
_entity.type
_entity.pdbx_description
1 polymer ?
#
loop_
_entity_poly.entity_id
_entity_poly.type
_entity_poly.pdbx_seq_one_letter_code
_entity_poly.pdbx_strand_id
1 'polypeptide(L)'
;MHNDYAGRLYLMMYVNCDSVIITFFTEQQRFFHHMFLLQVFVSRLNGKIVSSVLCSRSSQLPKASAASGIGCWDWNLNGDKSIYHALFPRSWTVYDGEPDPELRIVSHQISPFIPHNYKESSLPVSVFTFTLSNQGDTPTDVTLVFTWAVAGEIS
;
A
#
# COMPACT_ATOMS: atom_id res chain seq x y z
N MET A 1 -25.21 -22.07 -16.26
CA MET A 1 -23.74 -22.13 -16.03
C MET A 1 -23.26 -20.70 -15.85
N HIS A 2 -23.32 -20.19 -14.62
CA HIS A 2 -22.75 -18.88 -14.29
C HIS A 2 -21.29 -19.17 -13.93
N ASN A 3 -20.37 -18.84 -14.82
CA ASN A 3 -18.95 -19.06 -14.57
C ASN A 3 -18.42 -17.79 -13.89
N ASP A 4 -18.41 -17.80 -12.56
CA ASP A 4 -17.74 -16.77 -11.76
C ASP A 4 -16.24 -16.92 -11.96
N TYR A 5 -15.71 -16.20 -12.95
CA TYR A 5 -14.28 -15.97 -13.05
C TYR A 5 -13.90 -14.88 -12.05
N ALA A 6 -13.78 -15.25 -10.77
CA ALA A 6 -13.09 -14.42 -9.80
C ALA A 6 -11.68 -14.12 -10.36
N GLY A 7 -11.42 -12.85 -10.68
CA GLY A 7 -10.14 -12.43 -11.25
C GLY A 7 -8.99 -12.84 -10.34
N ARG A 8 -8.01 -13.56 -10.87
CA ARG A 8 -6.83 -13.96 -10.10
C ARG A 8 -5.90 -12.75 -9.95
N LEU A 9 -5.54 -12.45 -8.70
CA LEU A 9 -4.48 -11.51 -8.35
C LEU A 9 -3.21 -12.32 -8.10
N TYR A 10 -2.16 -11.99 -8.85
CA TYR A 10 -0.83 -12.55 -8.65
C TYR A 10 0.01 -11.52 -7.89
N LEU A 11 0.54 -11.96 -6.75
CA LEU A 11 1.43 -11.19 -5.91
C LEU A 11 2.84 -11.74 -6.07
N MET A 12 3.78 -10.88 -6.45
CA MET A 12 5.21 -11.21 -6.42
C MET A 12 5.93 -10.25 -5.49
N MET A 13 6.49 -10.78 -4.41
CA MET A 13 7.29 -10.03 -3.45
C MET A 13 8.77 -10.34 -3.66
N TYR A 14 9.57 -9.30 -3.80
CA TYR A 14 11.02 -9.39 -3.87
C TYR A 14 11.62 -8.51 -2.77
N VAL A 15 12.50 -9.08 -1.96
CA VAL A 15 13.15 -8.37 -0.84
C VAL A 15 14.63 -8.20 -1.19
N ASN A 16 15.12 -6.98 -1.06
CA ASN A 16 16.53 -6.59 -1.12
C ASN A 16 16.95 -6.01 0.24
N CYS A 17 18.24 -5.70 0.43
CA CYS A 17 18.79 -5.18 1.69
C CYS A 17 18.04 -3.94 2.21
N ASP A 18 17.63 -3.04 1.31
CA ASP A 18 17.02 -1.74 1.67
C ASP A 18 15.60 -1.55 1.11
N SER A 19 15.04 -2.55 0.43
CA SER A 19 13.78 -2.38 -0.31
C SER A 19 12.96 -3.66 -0.41
N VAL A 20 11.65 -3.51 -0.28
CA VAL A 20 10.64 -4.53 -0.55
C VAL A 20 9.89 -4.12 -1.81
N ILE A 21 10.10 -4.86 -2.90
CA ILE A 21 9.36 -4.67 -4.15
C ILE A 21 8.14 -5.57 -4.14
N ILE A 22 6.96 -4.97 -4.29
CA ILE A 22 5.68 -5.69 -4.36
C ILE A 22 5.06 -5.44 -5.74
N THR A 23 5.00 -6.48 -6.56
CA THR A 23 4.39 -6.42 -7.89
C THR A 23 3.00 -7.05 -7.85
N PHE A 24 2.00 -6.33 -8.37
CA PHE A 24 0.64 -6.82 -8.50
C PHE A 24 0.28 -6.98 -9.97
N PHE A 25 -0.06 -8.19 -10.36
CA PHE A 25 -0.58 -8.50 -11.69
C PHE A 25 -2.01 -9.04 -11.55
N THR A 26 -2.94 -8.46 -12.31
CA THR A 26 -4.31 -9.01 -12.41
C THR A 26 -4.51 -9.60 -13.80
N GLU A 27 -5.34 -10.64 -13.92
CA GLU A 27 -5.69 -11.21 -15.24
C GLU A 27 -6.77 -10.41 -15.99
N GLN A 28 -7.39 -9.41 -15.35
CA GLN A 28 -8.54 -8.69 -15.91
C GLN A 28 -8.43 -7.18 -15.65
N GLN A 29 -8.61 -6.35 -16.68
CA GLN A 29 -8.56 -4.88 -16.61
C GLN A 29 -9.62 -4.23 -15.68
N ARG A 30 -10.42 -5.04 -14.96
CA ARG A 30 -11.60 -4.59 -14.23
C ARG A 30 -11.38 -4.20 -12.77
N PHE A 31 -10.15 -4.24 -12.23
CA PHE A 31 -9.98 -4.29 -10.77
C PHE A 31 -9.46 -3.04 -10.06
N PHE A 32 -9.02 -1.99 -10.77
CA PHE A 32 -8.59 -0.76 -10.08
C PHE A 32 -9.72 0.27 -9.86
N HIS A 33 -10.99 -0.16 -9.92
CA HIS A 33 -12.12 0.69 -9.54
C HIS A 33 -12.35 0.72 -8.01
N HIS A 34 -11.73 -0.19 -7.25
CA HIS A 34 -11.94 -0.30 -5.81
C HIS A 34 -10.64 -0.16 -5.03
N MET A 35 -10.72 0.74 -4.04
CA MET A 35 -9.72 1.13 -3.06
C MET A 35 -8.90 -0.06 -2.54
N PHE A 36 -7.58 -0.01 -2.70
CA PHE A 36 -6.64 -0.80 -1.89
C PHE A 36 -6.15 0.05 -0.72
N LEU A 37 -5.73 -0.60 0.35
CA LEU A 37 -5.18 0.05 1.52
C LEU A 37 -3.85 -0.57 1.89
N LEU A 38 -2.91 0.29 2.23
CA LEU A 38 -1.59 -0.06 2.72
C LEU A 38 -1.57 0.20 4.22
N GLN A 39 -1.01 -0.72 4.99
CA GLN A 39 -0.80 -0.56 6.42
C GLN A 39 0.65 -0.88 6.75
N VAL A 40 1.16 -0.21 7.77
CA VAL A 40 2.48 -0.48 8.33
C VAL A 40 2.35 -0.79 9.81
N PHE A 41 3.09 -1.80 10.26
CA PHE A 41 3.31 -2.13 11.66
C PHE A 41 4.81 -2.02 11.94
N VAL A 42 5.16 -1.29 12.98
CA VAL A 42 6.54 -1.00 13.38
C VAL A 42 6.71 -1.46 14.81
N SER A 43 7.71 -2.30 15.07
CA SER A 43 8.05 -2.79 16.41
C SER A 43 9.50 -2.47 16.70
N ARG A 44 9.77 -1.67 17.75
CA ARG A 44 11.12 -1.29 18.17
C ARG A 44 11.53 -2.05 19.44
N LEU A 45 12.84 -2.22 19.64
CA LEU A 45 13.42 -2.93 20.79
C LEU A 45 13.08 -2.32 22.15
N ASN A 46 12.75 -1.02 22.20
CA ASN A 46 12.29 -0.34 23.40
C ASN A 46 10.85 -0.70 23.80
N GLY A 47 10.19 -1.61 23.07
CA GLY A 47 8.81 -2.04 23.30
C GLY A 47 7.77 -1.14 22.63
N LYS A 48 8.18 -0.10 21.91
CA LYS A 48 7.27 0.79 21.17
C LYS A 48 6.76 0.06 19.92
N ILE A 49 5.43 -0.11 19.86
CA ILE A 49 4.74 -0.65 18.70
C ILE A 49 3.84 0.44 18.12
N VAL A 50 3.95 0.66 16.82
CA VAL A 50 3.15 1.64 16.07
C VAL A 50 2.52 0.97 14.87
N SER A 51 1.24 1.20 14.67
CA SER A 51 0.49 0.76 13.49
C SER A 51 -0.22 1.94 12.85
N SER A 52 -0.25 1.97 11.53
CA SER A 52 -1.10 2.92 10.79
C SER A 52 -1.46 2.42 9.40
N VAL A 53 -2.67 2.73 8.97
CA VAL A 53 -3.01 2.81 7.55
C VAL A 53 -2.23 3.97 6.93
N LEU A 54 -1.56 3.73 5.80
CA LEU A 54 -0.84 4.73 5.01
C LEU A 54 -1.80 5.53 4.13
N CYS A 55 -2.84 6.07 4.76
CA CYS A 55 -3.83 6.93 4.14
C CYS A 55 -4.33 7.89 5.22
N SER A 56 -4.42 9.18 4.90
CA SER A 56 -4.98 10.17 5.81
C SER A 56 -6.42 9.80 6.13
N ARG A 57 -6.77 9.78 7.43
CA ARG A 57 -8.13 9.46 7.85
C ARG A 57 -9.13 10.41 7.20
N SER A 58 -10.10 9.87 6.46
CA SER A 58 -11.24 10.66 6.00
C SER A 58 -12.07 11.14 7.20
N SER A 59 -12.51 12.39 7.19
CA SER A 59 -13.39 12.97 8.23
C SER A 59 -14.73 12.24 8.37
N GLN A 60 -15.06 11.35 7.44
CA GLN A 60 -16.29 10.56 7.41
C GLN A 60 -16.18 9.23 8.20
N LEU A 61 -15.01 8.85 8.72
CA LEU A 61 -14.83 7.60 9.49
C LEU A 61 -15.29 7.77 10.95
N PRO A 62 -16.21 6.92 11.47
CA PRO A 62 -16.66 6.96 12.86
C PRO A 62 -15.50 6.90 13.87
N LYS A 63 -15.59 7.62 15.00
CA LYS A 63 -14.61 7.51 16.09
C LYS A 63 -14.54 6.07 16.62
N ALA A 64 -13.33 5.62 16.95
CA ALA A 64 -12.96 4.20 17.13
C ALA A 64 -13.77 3.41 18.18
N SER A 65 -14.51 4.06 19.09
CA SER A 65 -15.16 3.40 20.22
C SER A 65 -16.40 2.56 19.88
N ALA A 66 -16.86 2.51 18.61
CA ALA A 66 -18.00 1.70 18.18
C ALA A 66 -17.84 1.10 16.77
N ALA A 67 -16.62 1.06 16.23
CA ALA A 67 -16.41 0.81 14.81
C ALA A 67 -16.19 -0.68 14.48
N SER A 68 -16.99 -1.22 13.56
CA SER A 68 -16.80 -2.54 12.94
C SER A 68 -16.11 -2.41 11.58
N GLY A 69 -15.47 -3.49 11.09
CA GLY A 69 -14.78 -3.50 9.81
C GLY A 69 -13.57 -2.56 9.79
N ILE A 70 -13.39 -1.78 8.72
CA ILE A 70 -12.24 -0.90 8.53
C ILE A 70 -12.12 0.24 9.57
N GLY A 71 -13.20 0.54 10.29
CA GLY A 71 -13.19 1.59 11.30
C GLY A 71 -12.44 1.21 12.58
N CYS A 72 -12.12 -0.08 12.80
CA CYS A 72 -11.25 -0.53 13.89
C CYS A 72 -9.76 -0.46 13.56
N TRP A 73 -9.39 -0.10 12.33
CA TRP A 73 -7.99 0.02 11.94
C TRP A 73 -7.36 1.27 12.53
N ASP A 74 -6.03 1.22 12.70
CA ASP A 74 -5.27 2.35 13.22
C ASP A 74 -5.07 3.40 12.13
N TRP A 75 -5.81 4.51 12.22
CA TRP A 75 -5.70 5.63 11.27
C TRP A 75 -4.82 6.74 11.85
N ASN A 76 -3.55 6.42 12.11
CA ASN A 76 -2.60 7.27 12.82
C ASN A 76 -1.71 8.14 11.89
N LEU A 77 -2.11 8.30 10.63
CA LEU A 77 -1.42 9.15 9.67
C LEU A 77 -2.06 10.54 9.64
N ASN A 78 -1.35 11.56 10.13
CA ASN A 78 -1.84 12.95 10.08
C ASN A 78 -1.71 13.53 8.65
N GLY A 79 -0.64 13.14 7.94
CA GLY A 79 -0.40 13.54 6.55
C GLY A 79 0.48 14.78 6.41
N ASP A 80 0.81 15.46 7.51
CA ASP A 80 1.64 16.68 7.51
C ASP A 80 3.09 16.42 7.05
N LYS A 81 3.57 15.18 7.18
CA LYS A 81 4.90 14.75 6.71
C LYS A 81 4.82 13.71 5.60
N SER A 82 3.71 13.73 4.87
CA SER A 82 3.46 12.84 3.74
C SER A 82 3.41 13.66 2.45
N ILE A 83 4.29 13.37 1.50
CA ILE A 83 4.37 14.10 0.23
C ILE A 83 4.12 13.14 -0.92
N TYR A 84 3.12 13.45 -1.74
CA TYR A 84 2.85 12.75 -2.99
C TYR A 84 3.45 13.49 -4.17
N HIS A 85 4.15 12.76 -5.02
CA HIS A 85 4.73 13.25 -6.27
C HIS A 85 4.22 12.39 -7.43
N ALA A 86 3.97 13.03 -8.57
CA ALA A 86 3.57 12.32 -9.79
C ALA A 86 4.29 12.88 -11.01
N LEU A 87 4.76 11.96 -11.84
CA LEU A 87 5.25 12.23 -13.18
C LEU A 87 4.93 11.00 -14.03
N PHE A 88 3.78 11.04 -14.70
CA PHE A 88 3.26 9.92 -15.50
C PHE A 88 4.37 9.25 -16.34
N PRO A 89 4.47 7.90 -16.33
CA PRO A 89 3.57 6.91 -15.70
C PRO A 89 3.94 6.53 -14.25
N ARG A 90 4.79 7.34 -13.62
CA ARG A 90 5.32 7.08 -12.28
C ARG A 90 4.67 8.01 -11.25
N SER A 91 4.56 7.53 -10.03
CA SER A 91 4.30 8.36 -8.87
C SER A 91 5.03 7.82 -7.66
N TRP A 92 5.25 8.65 -6.65
CA TRP A 92 5.76 8.17 -5.38
C TRP A 92 5.18 8.96 -4.21
N THR A 93 4.96 8.26 -3.11
CA THR A 93 4.59 8.86 -1.83
C THR A 93 5.73 8.66 -0.86
N VAL A 94 6.17 9.75 -0.24
CA VAL A 94 7.16 9.73 0.85
C VAL A 94 6.41 9.97 2.15
N TYR A 95 6.56 9.04 3.10
CA TYR A 95 6.14 9.18 4.48
C TYR A 95 7.40 9.36 5.32
N ASP A 96 7.66 10.58 5.80
CA ASP A 96 8.91 10.93 6.48
C ASP A 96 8.65 11.20 7.97
N GLY A 97 8.96 10.21 8.82
CA GLY A 97 8.69 10.30 10.25
C GLY A 97 7.21 10.11 10.62
N GLU A 98 6.44 9.45 9.76
CA GLU A 98 5.04 9.04 9.99
C GLU A 98 4.83 7.58 9.51
N PRO A 99 4.13 6.73 10.28
CA PRO A 99 3.60 6.98 11.63
C PRO A 99 4.68 6.91 12.74
N ASP A 100 5.90 6.50 12.41
CA ASP A 100 7.02 6.46 13.35
C ASP A 100 8.09 7.52 13.00
N PRO A 101 8.52 8.38 13.94
CA PRO A 101 9.45 9.50 13.68
C PRO A 101 10.83 9.09 13.14
N GLU A 102 11.25 7.86 13.42
CA GLU A 102 12.56 7.33 13.06
C GLU A 102 12.47 6.35 11.88
N LEU A 103 11.35 6.33 11.16
CA LEU A 103 11.14 5.50 9.99
C LEU A 103 10.75 6.37 8.80
N ARG A 104 11.42 6.15 7.67
CA ARG A 104 11.06 6.73 6.39
C ARG A 104 10.60 5.64 5.44
N ILE A 105 9.43 5.84 4.83
CA ILE A 105 8.82 4.92 3.88
C ILE A 105 8.67 5.65 2.55
N VAL A 106 9.20 5.08 1.47
CA VAL A 106 8.95 5.58 0.11
C VAL A 106 8.20 4.51 -0.66
N SER A 107 6.99 4.84 -1.11
CA SER A 107 6.18 3.99 -1.99
C SER A 107 6.27 4.53 -3.41
N HIS A 108 7.00 3.87 -4.29
CA HIS A 108 7.09 4.20 -5.71
C HIS A 108 6.15 3.31 -6.52
N GLN A 109 5.33 3.91 -7.37
CA GLN A 109 4.27 3.26 -8.13
C GLN A 109 4.52 3.50 -9.61
N ILE A 110 4.36 2.46 -10.42
CA ILE A 110 4.48 2.56 -11.87
C ILE A 110 3.41 1.71 -12.55
N SER A 111 2.77 2.30 -13.56
CA SER A 111 1.97 1.58 -14.54
C SER A 111 2.78 1.39 -15.84
N PRO A 112 2.60 0.28 -16.56
CA PRO A 112 3.31 0.06 -17.81
C PRO A 112 2.76 1.01 -18.89
N PHE A 113 3.55 2.03 -19.22
CA PHE A 113 3.31 2.87 -20.38
C PHE A 113 4.61 2.98 -21.18
N ILE A 114 4.74 2.11 -22.18
CA ILE A 114 5.97 1.93 -22.96
C ILE A 114 5.66 2.31 -24.42
N PRO A 115 6.22 3.43 -24.91
CA PRO A 115 6.02 3.86 -26.29
C PRO A 115 6.34 2.76 -27.30
N HIS A 116 5.51 2.66 -28.34
CA HIS A 116 5.62 1.64 -29.40
C HIS A 116 5.49 0.18 -28.93
N ASN A 117 5.15 -0.06 -27.67
CA ASN A 117 4.90 -1.39 -27.16
C ASN A 117 3.47 -1.53 -26.61
N TYR A 118 2.55 -1.93 -27.48
CA TYR A 118 1.14 -2.12 -27.14
C TYR A 118 0.88 -3.35 -26.29
N LYS A 119 1.72 -4.39 -26.37
CA LYS A 119 1.47 -5.64 -25.64
C LYS A 119 1.70 -5.43 -24.15
N GLU A 120 2.91 -5.02 -23.76
CA GLU A 120 3.25 -4.78 -22.36
C GLU A 120 2.50 -3.58 -21.78
N SER A 121 2.24 -2.52 -22.57
CA SER A 121 1.48 -1.35 -22.09
C SER A 121 -0.02 -1.63 -21.89
N SER A 122 -0.55 -2.72 -22.44
CA SER A 122 -1.96 -3.11 -22.25
C SER A 122 -2.16 -4.08 -21.08
N LEU A 123 -1.08 -4.45 -20.37
CA LEU A 123 -1.19 -5.32 -19.21
C LEU A 123 -1.88 -4.58 -18.05
N PRO A 124 -2.93 -5.15 -17.43
CA PRO A 124 -3.56 -4.58 -16.23
C PRO A 124 -2.72 -4.88 -14.98
N VAL A 125 -1.51 -4.35 -14.97
CA VAL A 125 -0.50 -4.56 -13.92
C VAL A 125 -0.09 -3.20 -13.36
N SER A 126 0.27 -3.18 -12.08
CA SER A 126 0.92 -2.04 -11.45
C SER A 126 1.97 -2.53 -10.47
N VAL A 127 3.10 -1.86 -10.43
CA VAL A 127 4.23 -2.23 -9.56
C VAL A 127 4.35 -1.21 -8.45
N PHE A 128 4.46 -1.68 -7.21
CA PHE A 128 4.65 -0.87 -6.02
C PHE A 128 5.98 -1.26 -5.36
N THR A 129 6.97 -0.37 -5.41
CA THR A 129 8.25 -0.55 -4.72
C THR A 129 8.22 0.21 -3.41
N PHE A 130 8.47 -0.48 -2.30
CA PHE A 130 8.61 0.12 -0.99
C PHE A 130 10.08 0.13 -0.58
N THR A 131 10.60 1.31 -0.27
CA THR A 131 11.92 1.48 0.34
C THR A 131 11.69 1.89 1.78
N LEU A 132 12.23 1.11 2.71
CA LEU A 132 12.12 1.33 4.15
C LEU A 132 13.50 1.72 4.67
N SER A 133 13.59 2.88 5.29
CA SER A 133 14.84 3.38 5.85
C SER A 133 14.64 3.66 7.33
N ASN A 134 15.32 2.86 8.17
CA ASN A 134 15.39 3.12 9.60
C ASN A 134 16.39 4.26 9.83
N GLN A 135 15.88 5.38 10.32
CA GLN A 135 16.65 6.58 10.64
C GLN A 135 17.02 6.65 12.13
N GLY A 136 16.58 5.67 12.93
CA GLY A 136 16.92 5.55 14.34
C GLY A 136 18.15 4.67 14.59
N ASP A 137 18.71 4.79 15.78
CA ASP A 137 19.93 4.08 16.19
C ASP A 137 19.70 2.62 16.60
N THR A 138 18.44 2.18 16.68
CA THR A 138 18.07 0.84 17.15
C THR A 138 17.44 0.01 16.03
N PRO A 139 17.73 -1.31 15.95
CA PRO A 139 17.02 -2.22 15.06
C PRO A 139 15.50 -2.14 15.24
N THR A 140 14.78 -2.24 14.12
CA THR A 140 13.33 -2.08 14.07
C THR A 140 12.73 -3.10 13.12
N ASP A 141 11.70 -3.80 13.58
CA ASP A 141 10.93 -4.71 12.75
C ASP A 141 9.79 -3.95 12.08
N VAL A 142 9.68 -4.08 10.76
CA VAL A 142 8.64 -3.40 9.97
C VAL A 142 7.87 -4.44 9.15
N THR A 143 6.55 -4.42 9.29
CA THR A 143 5.64 -5.23 8.48
C THR A 143 4.77 -4.32 7.62
N LEU A 144 4.78 -4.54 6.31
CA LEU A 144 3.87 -3.90 5.36
C LEU A 144 2.74 -4.86 5.01
N VAL A 145 1.50 -4.37 5.10
CA VAL A 145 0.31 -5.12 4.74
C VAL A 145 -0.39 -4.41 3.60
N PHE A 146 -0.72 -5.18 2.57
CA PHE A 146 -1.53 -4.73 1.45
C PHE A 146 -2.89 -5.41 1.53
N THR A 147 -3.97 -4.63 1.53
CA THR A 147 -5.34 -5.14 1.60
C THR A 147 -6.15 -4.62 0.41
N TRP A 148 -6.95 -5.48 -0.20
CA TRP A 148 -7.90 -5.11 -1.24
C TRP A 148 -9.28 -5.71 -0.94
N ALA A 149 -10.33 -5.04 -1.40
CA ALA A 149 -11.67 -5.61 -1.39
C ALA A 149 -11.83 -6.57 -2.57
N VAL A 150 -12.30 -7.79 -2.29
CA VAL A 150 -12.76 -8.70 -3.34
C VAL A 150 -14.21 -8.33 -3.65
N ALA A 151 -14.48 -7.91 -4.88
CA ALA A 151 -15.85 -7.73 -5.35
C ALA A 151 -16.44 -9.13 -5.64
N GLY A 152 -17.24 -9.63 -4.70
CA GLY A 152 -18.16 -10.74 -4.91
C GLY A 152 -19.54 -10.30 -4.47
N GLU A 153 -20.58 -10.58 -5.26
CA GLU A 153 -21.97 -10.35 -4.85
C GLU A 153 -22.22 -11.08 -3.53
N ILE A 154 -22.53 -10.33 -2.48
CA ILE A 154 -23.10 -10.91 -1.26
C ILE A 154 -24.58 -11.15 -1.59
N SER A 155 -24.91 -12.38 -1.95
CA SER A 155 -26.29 -12.87 -2.11
C SER A 155 -27.00 -12.99 -0.77
#